data_AF-A0A8X6KSN4-F1
#
_entry.id   AF-A0A8X6KSN4-F1
#
_cell.length_a   1.000
_cell.length_b   1.000
_cell.length_c   1.000
_cell.angle_alpha   90.00
_cell.angle_beta   90.00
_cell.angle_gamma   90.00
#
_symmetry.space_group_name_H-M   'P 1'
#
loop_
_entity.id
_entity.type
_entity.pdbx_description
1 polymer ?
#
loop_
_entity_poly.entity_id
_entity_poly.type
_entity_poly.pdbx_seq_one_letter_code
_entity_poly.pdbx_strand_id
1 'polypeptide(L)'
;MRILKTDIVLSCIPLSNVVIILVFCIAAAVGHYYGHHGYHHLPHPYKFGYDIKDHHGHQHRHEHGDGHGNVHGSYGFTDHRGIHRQVHYVADHHGFRAEVKTNEPGTASQDPAHVHLHSSAHHHDHHGYGHHDHHHGHHY
;
A
#
# COMPACT_ATOMS: atom_id res chain seq x y z
N MET A 1 -51.10 -18.64 -39.03
CA MET A 1 -50.32 -19.21 -37.92
C MET A 1 -49.95 -18.08 -36.96
N ARG A 2 -50.64 -18.02 -35.81
CA ARG A 2 -50.33 -17.33 -34.54
C ARG A 2 -49.66 -15.93 -34.60
N ILE A 3 -50.48 -14.88 -34.71
CA ILE A 3 -50.13 -13.51 -34.28
C ILE A 3 -51.17 -13.08 -33.24
N LEU A 4 -51.09 -13.61 -32.02
CA LEU A 4 -51.98 -13.24 -30.93
C LEU A 4 -51.24 -13.49 -29.61
N LYS A 5 -50.72 -12.44 -28.96
CA LYS A 5 -50.93 -12.21 -27.51
C LYS A 5 -50.27 -10.96 -26.90
N THR A 6 -49.48 -10.16 -27.62
CA THR A 6 -48.71 -9.05 -26.99
C THR A 6 -49.23 -7.64 -27.29
N ASP A 7 -49.93 -7.43 -28.40
CA ASP A 7 -50.22 -6.06 -28.86
C ASP A 7 -51.51 -5.45 -28.25
N ILE A 8 -52.37 -6.28 -27.66
CA ILE A 8 -53.64 -5.82 -27.07
C ILE A 8 -53.41 -5.19 -25.69
N VAL A 9 -52.43 -5.67 -24.92
CA VAL A 9 -52.18 -5.14 -23.58
C VAL A 9 -51.63 -3.71 -23.59
N LEU A 10 -50.97 -3.26 -24.66
CA LEU A 10 -50.45 -1.89 -24.75
C LEU A 10 -51.54 -0.86 -25.14
N SER A 11 -52.56 -1.27 -25.89
CA SER A 11 -53.63 -0.38 -26.39
C SER A 11 -54.68 0.01 -25.33
N CYS A 12 -54.83 -0.78 -24.26
CA CYS A 12 -55.85 -0.57 -23.22
C CYS A 12 -55.32 0.07 -21.93
N ILE A 13 -54.05 0.45 -21.88
CA ILE A 13 -53.49 1.14 -20.72
C ILE A 13 -54.00 2.59 -20.79
N PRO A 14 -54.82 3.06 -19.84
CA PRO A 14 -55.29 4.44 -19.86
C PRO A 14 -54.09 5.39 -19.81
N LEU A 15 -54.16 6.54 -20.49
CA LEU A 15 -53.06 7.51 -20.54
C LEU A 15 -52.50 7.86 -19.15
N SER A 16 -53.35 7.87 -18.12
CA SER A 16 -52.95 8.02 -16.72
C SER A 16 -51.88 7.01 -16.29
N ASN A 17 -52.00 5.76 -16.70
CA ASN A 17 -51.09 4.69 -16.33
C ASN A 17 -49.78 4.77 -17.13
N VAL A 18 -49.83 5.24 -18.38
CA VAL A 18 -48.62 5.51 -19.18
C VAL A 18 -47.80 6.65 -18.55
N VAL A 19 -48.46 7.71 -18.10
CA VAL A 19 -47.81 8.82 -17.38
C VAL A 19 -47.21 8.35 -16.06
N ILE A 20 -47.92 7.51 -15.30
CA ILE A 20 -47.40 6.94 -14.04
C ILE A 20 -46.16 6.07 -14.30
N ILE A 21 -46.18 5.22 -15.34
CA ILE A 21 -45.02 4.40 -15.72
C ILE A 21 -43.83 5.29 -16.10
N LEU A 22 -44.04 6.33 -16.91
CA LEU A 22 -42.99 7.28 -17.29
C LEU A 22 -42.41 8.01 -16.07
N VAL A 23 -43.25 8.49 -15.15
CA VAL A 23 -42.80 9.14 -13.91
C VAL A 23 -41.99 8.19 -13.04
N PHE A 24 -42.42 6.92 -12.94
CA PHE A 24 -41.71 5.90 -12.16
C PHE A 24 -40.36 5.52 -12.81
N CYS A 25 -40.31 5.39 -14.14
CA CYS A 25 -39.08 5.15 -14.89
C CYS A 25 -38.08 6.30 -14.75
N ILE A 26 -38.55 7.56 -14.79
CA ILE A 26 -37.71 8.73 -14.57
C ILE A 26 -37.21 8.76 -13.12
N ALA A 27 -38.08 8.51 -12.13
CA ALA A 27 -37.68 8.45 -10.72
C ALA A 27 -36.65 7.34 -10.43
N ALA A 28 -36.79 6.17 -11.06
CA ALA A 28 -35.83 5.07 -10.94
C ALA A 28 -34.49 5.38 -11.61
N ALA A 29 -34.50 5.97 -12.80
CA ALA A 29 -33.28 6.39 -13.50
C ALA A 29 -32.53 7.49 -12.73
N VAL A 30 -33.28 8.45 -12.17
CA VAL A 30 -32.75 9.51 -11.31
C VAL A 30 -32.22 8.94 -9.99
N GLY A 31 -32.93 7.99 -9.37
CA GLY A 31 -32.47 7.29 -8.16
C GLY A 31 -31.20 6.46 -8.38
N HIS A 32 -31.03 5.83 -9.54
CA HIS A 32 -29.78 5.15 -9.91
C HIS A 32 -28.66 6.14 -10.25
N TYR A 33 -28.97 7.28 -10.88
CA TYR A 33 -28.00 8.34 -11.16
C TYR A 33 -27.43 8.96 -9.87
N TYR A 34 -28.28 9.17 -8.86
CA TYR A 34 -27.85 9.63 -7.53
C TYR A 34 -27.39 8.50 -6.60
N GLY A 35 -27.59 7.23 -6.97
CA GLY A 35 -27.33 6.07 -6.11
C GLY A 35 -25.86 5.68 -5.99
N HIS A 36 -24.96 6.28 -6.77
CA HIS A 36 -23.53 6.00 -6.71
C HIS A 36 -22.76 7.06 -5.93
N HIS A 37 -23.25 7.41 -4.74
CA HIS A 37 -22.40 8.07 -3.76
C HIS A 37 -21.41 7.04 -3.23
N GLY A 38 -20.20 7.08 -3.78
CA GLY A 38 -19.05 6.36 -3.23
C GLY A 38 -18.91 6.72 -1.76
N TYR A 39 -19.27 5.79 -0.89
CA TYR A 39 -18.87 5.85 0.49
C TYR A 39 -17.34 5.77 0.50
N HIS A 40 -16.69 6.93 0.52
CA HIS A 40 -15.29 7.04 0.92
C HIS A 40 -15.24 6.61 2.38
N HIS A 41 -15.07 5.31 2.62
CA HIS A 41 -14.74 4.78 3.92
C HIS A 41 -13.31 5.23 4.24
N LEU A 42 -13.20 6.40 4.84
CA LEU A 42 -11.97 6.79 5.49
C LEU A 42 -11.65 5.75 6.58
N PRO A 43 -10.39 5.34 6.75
CA PRO A 43 -10.02 4.42 7.82
C PRO A 43 -10.45 4.99 9.18
N HIS A 44 -10.74 4.13 10.15
CA HIS A 44 -10.84 4.60 11.52
C HIS A 44 -9.43 4.93 12.05
N PRO A 45 -9.25 5.99 12.85
CA PRO A 45 -7.98 6.22 13.54
C PRO A 45 -7.59 5.02 14.38
N TYR A 46 -6.30 4.70 14.39
CA TYR A 46 -5.78 3.57 15.16
C TYR A 46 -4.41 3.91 15.74
N LYS A 47 -4.01 3.15 16.75
CA LYS A 47 -2.67 3.18 17.31
C LYS A 47 -2.31 1.80 17.85
N PHE A 48 -1.13 1.30 17.48
CA PHE A 48 -0.61 0.05 18.02
C PHE A 48 0.91 0.12 18.20
N GLY A 49 1.44 -0.82 18.95
CA GLY A 49 2.87 -1.00 19.07
C GLY A 49 3.24 -2.09 20.06
N TYR A 50 4.53 -2.43 20.07
CA TYR A 50 5.14 -3.35 21.01
C TYR A 50 6.58 -2.94 21.30
N ASP A 51 7.09 -3.42 22.43
CA ASP A 51 8.49 -3.32 22.83
C ASP A 51 8.88 -4.67 23.44
N ILE A 52 9.90 -5.32 22.86
CA ILE A 52 10.39 -6.64 23.26
C ILE A 52 11.87 -6.48 23.60
N LYS A 53 12.23 -6.77 24.84
CA LYS A 53 13.60 -6.71 25.33
C LYS A 53 13.97 -8.01 26.04
N ASP A 54 15.05 -8.63 25.60
CA ASP A 54 15.57 -9.88 26.16
C ASP A 54 17.11 -9.90 26.15
N HIS A 55 17.71 -11.06 26.42
CA HIS A 55 19.17 -11.24 26.42
C HIS A 55 19.80 -11.18 25.02
N HIS A 56 19.00 -11.35 23.97
CA HIS A 56 19.45 -11.33 22.57
C HIS A 56 19.34 -9.92 21.95
N GLY A 57 18.52 -9.04 22.51
CA GLY A 57 18.44 -7.66 22.06
C GLY A 57 17.18 -6.91 22.49
N HIS A 58 16.86 -5.89 21.68
CA HIS A 58 15.67 -5.06 21.79
C HIS A 58 15.02 -4.95 20.41
N GLN A 59 13.70 -5.06 20.35
CA GLN A 59 12.91 -4.85 19.14
C GLN A 59 11.68 -4.03 19.50
N HIS A 60 11.30 -3.08 18.66
CA HIS A 60 10.13 -2.25 18.94
C HIS A 60 9.42 -1.82 17.66
N ARG A 61 8.14 -1.48 17.83
CA ARG A 61 7.26 -0.99 16.77
C ARG A 61 6.24 -0.05 17.35
N HIS A 62 6.03 1.10 16.72
CA HIS A 62 4.89 1.97 17.01
C HIS A 62 4.33 2.51 15.70
N GLU A 63 3.01 2.50 15.55
CA GLU A 63 2.32 3.06 14.40
C GLU A 63 1.00 3.68 14.84
N HIS A 64 0.62 4.77 14.19
CA HIS A 64 -0.73 5.32 14.29
C HIS A 64 -1.21 5.82 12.93
N GLY A 65 -2.50 5.64 12.69
CA GLY A 65 -3.22 6.25 11.57
C GLY A 65 -4.20 7.29 12.09
N ASP A 66 -4.32 8.42 11.39
CA ASP A 66 -5.17 9.55 11.79
C ASP A 66 -6.62 9.45 11.27
N GLY A 67 -6.95 8.34 10.62
CA GLY A 67 -8.24 8.10 9.98
C GLY A 67 -8.46 8.89 8.68
N HIS A 68 -7.49 9.67 8.22
CA HIS A 68 -7.56 10.40 6.95
C HIS A 68 -6.71 9.73 5.85
N GLY A 69 -6.26 8.50 6.10
CA GLY A 69 -5.32 7.78 5.25
C GLY A 69 -3.86 8.13 5.51
N ASN A 70 -3.56 8.99 6.51
CA ASN A 70 -2.18 9.27 6.90
C ASN A 70 -1.74 8.30 8.00
N VAL A 71 -0.53 7.76 7.85
CA VAL A 71 0.08 6.82 8.78
C VAL A 71 1.48 7.31 9.14
N HIS A 72 1.76 7.34 10.43
CA HIS A 72 3.10 7.61 10.96
C HIS A 72 3.54 6.47 11.85
N GLY A 73 4.79 6.06 11.72
CA GLY A 73 5.33 5.14 12.71
C GLY A 73 6.83 4.96 12.64
N SER A 74 7.29 4.07 13.50
CA SER A 74 8.67 3.68 13.60
C SER A 74 8.80 2.22 13.97
N TYR A 75 9.91 1.62 13.55
CA TYR A 75 10.31 0.29 13.98
C TYR A 75 11.82 0.21 14.07
N GLY A 76 12.30 -0.71 14.89
CA GLY A 76 13.72 -0.89 15.03
C GLY A 76 14.09 -2.12 15.84
N PHE A 77 15.37 -2.44 15.78
CA PHE A 77 15.97 -3.45 16.61
C PHE A 77 17.40 -3.07 16.98
N THR A 78 17.91 -3.68 18.05
CA THR A 78 19.33 -3.72 18.42
C THR A 78 19.64 -5.13 18.92
N ASP A 79 20.63 -5.80 18.33
CA ASP A 79 21.07 -7.11 18.78
C ASP A 79 22.14 -7.03 19.89
N HIS A 80 22.51 -8.18 20.45
CA HIS A 80 23.54 -8.29 21.49
C HIS A 80 24.96 -7.86 21.03
N ARG A 81 25.19 -7.67 19.73
CA ARG A 81 26.46 -7.19 19.15
C ARG A 81 26.44 -5.68 18.93
N GLY A 82 25.34 -5.00 19.25
CA GLY A 82 25.13 -3.58 19.00
C GLY A 82 24.79 -3.26 17.54
N ILE A 83 24.49 -4.27 16.72
CA ILE A 83 23.95 -4.05 15.38
C ILE A 83 22.51 -3.60 15.52
N HIS A 84 22.17 -2.50 14.87
CA HIS A 84 20.86 -1.86 15.01
C HIS A 84 20.37 -1.28 13.70
N ARG A 85 19.04 -1.19 13.62
CA ARG A 85 18.31 -0.42 12.62
C ARG A 85 17.20 0.34 13.31
N GLN A 86 17.06 1.61 12.95
CA GLN A 86 15.94 2.46 13.32
C GLN A 86 15.30 3.01 12.05
N VAL A 87 13.99 2.84 11.91
CA VAL A 87 13.22 3.36 10.78
C VAL A 87 12.11 4.27 11.31
N HIS A 88 12.01 5.46 10.74
CA HIS A 88 10.85 6.34 10.89
C HIS A 88 10.22 6.52 9.53
N TYR A 89 8.89 6.43 9.43
CA TYR A 89 8.21 6.58 8.15
C TYR A 89 6.88 7.31 8.27
N VAL A 90 6.47 7.86 7.13
CA VAL A 90 5.19 8.52 6.90
C VAL A 90 4.60 7.97 5.61
N ALA A 91 3.31 7.65 5.62
CA ALA A 91 2.52 7.40 4.42
C ALA A 91 1.37 8.40 4.41
N ASP A 92 1.29 9.23 3.37
CA ASP A 92 0.25 10.23 3.18
C ASP A 92 0.04 10.49 1.68
N HIS A 93 -0.60 11.61 1.32
CA HIS A 93 -0.83 11.98 -0.07
C HIS A 93 0.47 12.19 -0.90
N HIS A 94 1.61 12.44 -0.24
CA HIS A 94 2.92 12.53 -0.88
C HIS A 94 3.61 11.15 -1.02
N GLY A 95 2.88 10.06 -0.79
CA GLY A 95 3.37 8.69 -0.86
C GLY A 95 4.06 8.22 0.41
N PHE A 96 4.75 7.09 0.32
CA PHE A 96 5.54 6.54 1.42
C PHE A 96 6.94 7.17 1.47
N ARG A 97 7.38 7.56 2.67
CA ARG A 97 8.69 8.16 2.94
C ARG A 97 9.28 7.56 4.20
N ALA A 98 10.59 7.30 4.21
CA ALA A 98 11.26 6.79 5.39
C ALA A 98 12.65 7.39 5.61
N GLU A 99 13.04 7.50 6.87
CA GLU A 99 14.41 7.72 7.32
C GLU A 99 14.89 6.44 8.00
N VAL A 100 16.03 5.92 7.56
CA VAL A 100 16.65 4.69 8.07
C VAL A 100 18.02 5.04 8.63
N LYS A 101 18.26 4.69 9.90
CA LYS A 101 19.59 4.74 10.53
C LYS A 101 20.03 3.33 10.85
N THR A 102 21.23 2.94 10.40
CA THR A 102 21.74 1.58 10.59
C THR A 102 23.26 1.54 10.71
N ASN A 103 23.77 0.50 11.35
CA ASN A 103 25.19 0.09 11.31
C ASN A 103 25.37 -1.34 10.78
N GLU A 104 24.37 -1.90 10.12
CA GLU A 104 24.39 -3.27 9.61
C GLU A 104 25.46 -3.47 8.53
N PRO A 105 26.32 -4.49 8.64
CA PRO A 105 27.33 -4.77 7.62
C PRO A 105 26.74 -4.92 6.22
N GLY A 106 27.40 -4.32 5.23
CA GLY A 106 26.95 -4.34 3.83
C GLY A 106 25.87 -3.32 3.48
N THR A 107 25.48 -2.44 4.41
CA THR A 107 24.67 -1.27 4.09
C THR A 107 25.55 -0.08 3.71
N ALA A 108 25.14 0.67 2.69
CA ALA A 108 25.77 1.92 2.29
C ALA A 108 24.75 3.05 2.39
N SER A 109 25.22 4.27 2.66
CA SER A 109 24.39 5.48 2.67
C SER A 109 23.99 5.88 1.24
N GLN A 110 23.05 5.10 0.69
CA GLN A 110 22.43 5.34 -0.60
C GLN A 110 20.94 5.53 -0.35
N ASP A 111 20.33 6.51 -1.01
CA ASP A 111 18.93 6.89 -0.81
C ASP A 111 18.06 6.29 -1.94
N PRO A 112 17.59 5.03 -1.83
CA PRO A 112 16.72 4.44 -2.84
C PRO A 112 15.31 5.02 -2.74
N ALA A 113 14.70 5.29 -3.91
CA ALA A 113 13.33 5.80 -4.00
C ALA A 113 13.12 7.05 -3.11
N HIS A 114 12.24 6.97 -2.12
CA HIS A 114 11.96 8.05 -1.17
C HIS A 114 12.36 7.67 0.27
N VAL A 115 13.47 6.95 0.38
CA VAL A 115 14.09 6.55 1.64
C VAL A 115 15.41 7.29 1.79
N HIS A 116 15.60 7.95 2.93
CA HIS A 116 16.89 8.50 3.33
C HIS A 116 17.61 7.49 4.22
N LEU A 117 18.72 6.92 3.77
CA LEU A 117 19.44 5.86 4.49
C LEU A 117 20.80 6.37 4.96
N HIS A 118 20.95 6.40 6.29
CA HIS A 118 22.20 6.72 6.97
C HIS A 118 22.82 5.43 7.48
N SER A 119 23.84 4.95 6.79
CA SER A 119 24.66 3.84 7.26
C SER A 119 25.92 4.33 7.95
N SER A 120 26.19 3.76 9.12
CA SER A 120 27.44 3.86 9.87
C SER A 120 28.24 2.54 9.82
N ALA A 121 27.86 1.62 8.93
CA ALA A 121 28.52 0.33 8.78
C ALA A 121 29.99 0.51 8.37
N HIS A 122 30.87 -0.29 8.96
CA HIS A 122 32.27 -0.33 8.53
C HIS A 122 32.35 -0.87 7.10
N HIS A 123 32.76 0.00 6.16
CA HIS A 123 33.12 -0.42 4.83
C HIS A 123 34.40 -1.28 4.91
N HIS A 124 34.29 -2.54 4.52
CA HIS A 124 35.48 -3.32 4.17
C HIS A 124 35.88 -2.92 2.75
N ASP A 125 36.95 -2.13 2.62
CA ASP A 125 37.58 -1.89 1.34
C ASP A 125 38.02 -3.24 0.75
N HIS A 126 37.31 -3.68 -0.29
CA HIS A 126 37.76 -4.77 -1.14
C HIS A 126 38.96 -4.28 -1.94
N HIS A 127 40.15 -4.36 -1.35
CA HIS A 127 41.40 -4.34 -2.11
C HIS A 127 41.34 -5.46 -3.18
N GLY A 128 41.45 -5.06 -4.44
CA GLY A 128 41.18 -5.87 -5.62
C GLY A 128 42.00 -7.16 -5.66
N TYR A 129 41.31 -8.26 -5.94
CA TYR A 129 41.96 -9.50 -6.35
C TYR A 129 42.31 -9.39 -7.84
N GLY A 130 43.62 -9.41 -8.10
CA GLY A 130 44.20 -9.43 -9.43
C GLY A 130 43.66 -10.57 -10.27
N HIS A 131 43.29 -10.22 -11.49
CA HIS A 131 42.93 -11.12 -12.58
C HIS A 131 44.17 -11.95 -12.95
N HIS A 132 44.23 -13.21 -12.50
CA HIS A 132 45.17 -14.19 -13.06
C HIS A 132 44.40 -15.06 -14.05
N ASP A 133 44.54 -14.72 -15.33
CA ASP A 133 44.11 -15.55 -16.45
C ASP A 133 44.91 -16.87 -16.44
N HIS A 134 44.25 -17.97 -16.08
CA HIS A 134 44.76 -19.30 -16.35
C HIS A 134 44.07 -19.88 -17.58
N HIS A 135 44.75 -19.70 -18.72
CA HIS A 135 44.53 -20.47 -19.94
C HIS A 135 44.66 -21.98 -19.62
N HIS A 136 43.55 -22.70 -19.63
CA HIS A 136 43.57 -24.16 -19.71
C HIS A 136 43.58 -24.58 -21.18
N GLY A 137 44.71 -25.17 -21.57
CA GLY A 137 44.93 -25.82 -22.86
C GLY A 137 44.07 -27.07 -23.04
N HIS A 138 43.76 -27.32 -24.30
CA HIS A 138 42.91 -28.38 -24.83
C HIS A 138 43.49 -29.79 -24.63
N HIS A 139 42.59 -30.72 -24.32
CA HIS A 139 42.62 -32.15 -24.66
C HIS A 139 41.13 -32.54 -24.81
N TYR A 140 40.59 -33.12 -25.89
CA TYR A 140 41.10 -33.85 -27.06
C TYR A 140 40.33 -33.41 -28.32
#